data_AF-A0A0L0SMX3-F1
#
_entry.id   AF-A0A0L0SMX3-F1
#
_cell.length_a   1.000
_cell.length_b   1.000
_cell.length_c   1.000
_cell.angle_alpha   90.00
_cell.angle_beta   90.00
_cell.angle_gamma   90.00
#
_symmetry.space_group_name_H-M   'P 1'
#
loop_
_entity.id
_entity.type
_entity.pdbx_description
1 polymer ?
#
loop_
_entity_poly.entity_id
_entity_poly.type
_entity_poly.pdbx_seq_one_letter_code
_entity_poly.pdbx_strand_id
1 'polypeptide(L)'
;MDSDWEPLADAADAALVDEAGTVPQSRPLRDDQVLNKAGGYVFEVTPMTHLRRWIVLGGETCTFYASPKDLTLGAAKSVVKLLDDGHGLEMVQLLYDYSISGRTAKQDYLIFALAICAKFGNDEVKAAVYAKLPEMCRIPTTLFMFCEYVKSFADPKPLETAAAKTDDASTVAIAELSGVSEQKQSQQPQSQQQDTTMTEAEAAASTAVVAAAKKKPKAPTHHAPRTGKNWGKGQRRAIAKWYNQPRGVLALARLITKYKNRSGWTHKDLLRCAHVKPASPALSLVFKYAINGWTTELETALAEMVHIDPDCGKIKNYFSVQARLMQLDRDYNELVASAKATHSKDSGSAFAAPFVPAAMEAEVVQAIRAYRLEREHMPTAFLNSAAVWAALTENLGLTALLRNLNKLSAVGLLDDDKQENKARIDMIVMQVTNVDVLKRARMHPFNVLTTLLTYQSGRGARGSLSWPVNRRIVNALEQAYYLSFKAVVPTGKRYLVAIDVSGSMGWSNVMNSAVMTSRDAAAALAMTLVRTEPLCDVVAFTTTLTPFPLSKDDTLSDVQQRTTNMPFGAFTRPRRCASTAPRPSLAWPMPSWQ
;
A
#
# COMPACT_ATOMS: atom_id res chain seq x y z
N MET A 1 59.23 -20.71 45.18
CA MET A 1 59.24 -19.32 44.71
C MET A 1 59.04 -19.40 43.22
N ASP A 2 57.84 -18.99 42.85
CA ASP A 2 57.36 -18.47 41.57
C ASP A 2 57.51 -19.38 40.34
N SER A 3 56.52 -20.27 40.23
CA SER A 3 56.09 -20.89 38.98
C SER A 3 55.44 -19.83 38.09
N ASP A 4 56.09 -19.49 36.98
CA ASP A 4 55.46 -18.78 35.88
C ASP A 4 54.30 -19.65 35.34
N TRP A 5 53.08 -19.21 35.63
CA TRP A 5 51.87 -19.75 35.03
C TRP A 5 51.77 -19.18 33.62
N GLU A 6 52.10 -19.97 32.61
CA GLU A 6 51.68 -19.67 31.24
C GLU A 6 50.26 -20.22 31.03
N PRO A 7 49.31 -19.40 30.53
CA PRO A 7 48.03 -19.92 30.12
C PRO A 7 48.26 -20.82 28.90
N LEU A 8 47.93 -22.11 29.04
CA LEU A 8 47.61 -22.99 27.93
C LEU A 8 46.40 -22.40 27.19
N ALA A 9 46.64 -21.43 26.30
CA ALA A 9 45.69 -21.10 25.26
C ALA A 9 45.74 -22.27 24.27
N ASP A 10 44.70 -23.10 24.30
CA ASP A 10 44.53 -24.18 23.33
C ASP A 10 44.70 -23.61 21.91
N ALA A 11 45.51 -24.28 21.09
CA ALA A 11 45.74 -23.88 19.69
C ALA A 11 44.46 -23.85 18.84
N ALA A 12 43.32 -24.33 19.37
CA ALA A 12 41.99 -24.19 18.80
C ALA A 12 41.40 -22.78 18.96
N ASP A 13 41.74 -22.04 20.01
CA ASP A 13 41.19 -20.69 20.27
C ASP A 13 41.90 -19.61 19.45
N ALA A 14 43.17 -19.79 19.12
CA ALA A 14 43.92 -18.88 18.24
C ALA A 14 43.34 -18.81 16.81
N ALA A 15 42.55 -19.79 16.40
CA ALA A 15 41.90 -19.85 15.09
C ALA A 15 40.49 -19.23 15.06
N LEU A 16 39.95 -18.76 16.20
CA LEU A 16 38.56 -18.29 16.33
C LEU A 16 38.35 -16.80 16.05
N VAL A 17 39.43 -16.02 16.03
CA VAL A 17 39.43 -14.58 15.91
C VAL A 17 40.26 -14.16 14.69
N ASP A 18 39.85 -13.09 14.02
CA ASP A 18 40.61 -12.49 12.91
C ASP A 18 41.90 -11.82 13.42
N GLU A 19 42.70 -11.26 12.50
CA GLU A 19 43.98 -10.60 12.83
C GLU A 19 43.82 -9.43 13.83
N ALA A 20 42.59 -8.95 14.08
CA ALA A 20 42.27 -7.90 15.05
C ALA A 20 41.73 -8.44 16.39
N GLY A 21 41.68 -9.76 16.60
CA GLY A 21 41.16 -10.38 17.82
C GLY A 21 39.62 -10.43 17.88
N THR A 22 38.93 -10.26 16.74
CA THR A 22 37.46 -10.26 16.66
C THR A 22 36.91 -11.51 15.98
N VAL A 23 35.82 -12.07 16.50
CA VAL A 23 35.16 -13.22 15.86
C VAL A 23 34.53 -12.75 14.54
N PRO A 24 34.93 -13.31 13.38
CA PRO A 24 34.42 -12.87 12.09
C PRO A 24 32.92 -13.20 11.96
N GLN A 25 32.16 -12.36 11.24
CA GLN A 25 30.71 -12.55 11.06
C GLN A 25 30.33 -13.89 10.40
N SER A 26 31.27 -14.57 9.72
CA SER A 26 31.08 -15.91 9.16
C SER A 26 30.99 -17.01 10.23
N ARG A 27 31.16 -16.67 11.51
CA ARG A 27 31.06 -17.59 12.64
C ARG A 27 30.10 -17.05 13.70
N PRO A 28 29.40 -17.92 14.44
CA PRO A 28 28.54 -17.49 15.53
C PRO A 28 29.39 -16.99 16.70
N LEU A 29 29.05 -15.81 17.22
CA LEU A 29 29.57 -15.29 18.49
C LEU A 29 28.88 -15.96 19.69
N ARG A 30 27.63 -16.40 19.50
CA ARG A 30 26.78 -17.05 20.51
C ARG A 30 25.88 -18.10 19.86
N ASP A 31 25.47 -19.08 20.64
CA ASP A 31 24.66 -20.21 20.18
C ASP A 31 23.23 -19.80 19.74
N ASP A 32 22.73 -18.65 20.21
CA ASP A 32 21.41 -18.11 19.85
C ASP A 32 21.42 -17.29 18.54
N GLN A 33 22.54 -17.30 17.80
CA GLN A 33 22.63 -16.66 16.49
C GLN A 33 22.21 -17.59 15.35
N VAL A 34 21.58 -16.99 14.35
CA VAL A 34 21.12 -17.65 13.12
C VAL A 34 21.89 -17.13 11.91
N LEU A 35 22.12 -18.01 10.94
CA LEU A 35 22.79 -17.65 9.69
C LEU A 35 21.86 -16.80 8.82
N ASN A 36 22.31 -15.60 8.44
CA ASN A 36 21.59 -14.73 7.53
C ASN A 36 21.81 -15.14 6.06
N LYS A 37 21.05 -14.51 5.15
CA LYS A 37 21.12 -14.81 3.70
C LYS A 37 22.39 -14.31 3.00
N ALA A 38 23.20 -13.48 3.67
CA ALA A 38 24.51 -13.03 3.21
C ALA A 38 25.66 -13.90 3.74
N GLY A 39 25.36 -14.95 4.52
CA GLY A 39 26.36 -15.87 5.08
C GLY A 39 26.97 -15.43 6.41
N GLY A 40 26.43 -14.39 7.05
CA GLY A 40 26.86 -13.93 8.39
C GLY A 40 25.89 -14.33 9.50
N TYR A 41 26.39 -14.53 10.72
CA TYR A 41 25.58 -14.86 11.89
C TYR A 41 24.98 -13.60 12.53
N VAL A 42 23.67 -13.63 12.81
CA VAL A 42 22.91 -12.52 13.39
C VAL A 42 21.88 -13.04 14.39
N PHE A 43 21.29 -12.16 15.20
CA PHE A 43 20.18 -12.54 16.08
C PHE A 43 18.85 -12.56 15.32
N GLU A 44 18.04 -13.58 15.59
CA GLU A 44 16.67 -13.61 15.10
C GLU A 44 15.86 -12.47 15.73
N VAL A 45 15.12 -11.76 14.88
CA VAL A 45 14.28 -10.65 15.34
C VAL A 45 13.05 -11.22 16.02
N THR A 46 12.71 -10.70 17.22
CA THR A 46 11.52 -11.15 17.95
C THR A 46 10.25 -11.01 17.09
N PRO A 47 9.26 -11.92 17.22
CA PRO A 47 8.03 -11.87 16.43
C PRO A 47 7.32 -10.51 16.48
N MET A 48 7.31 -9.87 17.65
CA MET A 48 6.73 -8.53 17.83
C MET A 48 7.50 -7.45 17.06
N THR A 49 8.83 -7.51 17.05
CA THR A 49 9.66 -6.57 16.28
C THR A 49 9.51 -6.81 14.79
N HIS A 50 9.40 -8.06 14.37
CA HIS A 50 9.13 -8.41 12.97
C HIS A 50 7.77 -7.88 12.50
N LEU A 51 6.73 -8.02 13.33
CA LEU A 51 5.41 -7.42 13.07
C LEU A 51 5.50 -5.90 12.90
N ARG A 52 6.19 -5.19 13.81
CA ARG A 52 6.39 -3.73 13.71
C ARG A 52 7.07 -3.32 12.41
N ARG A 53 8.13 -4.04 12.01
CA ARG A 53 8.82 -3.80 10.73
C ARG A 53 7.87 -4.02 9.55
N TRP A 54 7.10 -5.10 9.59
CA TRP A 54 6.22 -5.48 8.49
C TRP A 54 5.04 -4.51 8.29
N ILE A 55 4.39 -4.04 9.36
CA ILE A 55 3.29 -3.06 9.23
C ILE A 55 3.76 -1.69 8.73
N VAL A 56 5.04 -1.36 8.92
CA VAL A 56 5.64 -0.09 8.48
C VAL A 56 6.21 -0.20 7.06
N LEU A 57 7.01 -1.23 6.77
CA LEU A 57 7.74 -1.39 5.51
C LEU A 57 6.99 -2.20 4.46
N GLY A 58 6.11 -3.10 4.90
CA GLY A 58 5.38 -4.01 4.03
C GLY A 58 6.19 -5.19 3.49
N GLY A 59 5.63 -5.81 2.46
CA GLY A 59 6.20 -6.97 1.76
C GLY A 59 5.82 -7.06 0.29
N GLU A 60 5.43 -5.94 -0.35
CA GLU A 60 4.98 -5.91 -1.76
C GLU A 60 6.11 -6.06 -2.77
N THR A 61 7.32 -5.60 -2.42
CA THR A 61 8.52 -5.67 -3.28
C THR A 61 9.43 -6.78 -2.79
N CYS A 62 10.16 -7.40 -3.72
CA CYS A 62 11.29 -8.23 -3.31
C CYS A 62 12.29 -7.35 -2.55
N THR A 63 12.82 -7.88 -1.45
CA THR A 63 14.11 -7.40 -0.95
C THR A 63 15.19 -8.07 -1.79
N PHE A 64 16.44 -7.61 -1.64
CA PHE A 64 17.58 -8.25 -2.30
C PHE A 64 17.63 -9.77 -2.03
N TYR A 65 17.17 -10.19 -0.85
CA TYR A 65 17.26 -11.58 -0.41
C TYR A 65 15.92 -12.34 -0.32
N ALA A 66 14.76 -11.71 -0.50
CA ALA A 66 13.46 -12.36 -0.29
C ALA A 66 12.39 -11.91 -1.27
N SER A 67 11.53 -12.85 -1.70
CA SER A 67 10.38 -12.52 -2.55
C SER A 67 9.23 -11.91 -1.73
N PRO A 68 8.31 -11.16 -2.36
CA PRO A 68 7.10 -10.66 -1.70
C PRO A 68 6.28 -11.74 -0.96
N LYS A 69 6.27 -12.96 -1.53
CA LYS A 69 5.57 -14.10 -0.94
C LYS A 69 6.24 -14.56 0.35
N ASP A 70 7.57 -14.65 0.35
CA ASP A 70 8.34 -15.09 1.51
C ASP A 70 8.21 -14.08 2.66
N LEU A 71 8.24 -12.78 2.34
CA LEU A 71 8.06 -11.70 3.32
C LEU A 71 6.67 -11.74 3.97
N THR A 72 5.63 -11.89 3.14
CA THR A 72 4.25 -12.01 3.63
C THR A 72 4.08 -13.26 4.48
N LEU A 73 4.66 -14.37 4.04
CA LEU A 73 4.61 -15.63 4.77
C LEU A 73 5.33 -15.55 6.12
N GLY A 74 6.55 -15.01 6.14
CA GLY A 74 7.32 -14.85 7.37
C GLY A 74 6.59 -13.97 8.39
N ALA A 75 6.02 -12.85 7.94
CA ALA A 75 5.26 -11.97 8.82
C ALA A 75 4.00 -12.66 9.37
N ALA A 76 3.29 -13.40 8.52
CA ALA A 76 2.08 -14.09 8.95
C ALA A 76 2.38 -15.23 9.94
N LYS A 77 3.50 -15.95 9.77
CA LYS A 77 4.00 -16.91 10.77
C LYS A 77 4.30 -16.23 12.11
N SER A 78 4.94 -15.05 12.09
CA SER A 78 5.20 -14.28 13.32
C SER A 78 3.91 -13.84 14.02
N VAL A 79 2.88 -13.45 13.26
CA VAL A 79 1.57 -13.09 13.82
C VAL A 79 0.89 -14.30 14.47
N VAL A 80 0.92 -15.47 13.82
CA VAL A 80 0.34 -16.70 14.38
C VAL A 80 1.10 -17.10 15.65
N LYS A 81 2.43 -17.11 15.62
CA LYS A 81 3.25 -17.37 16.80
C LYS A 81 2.91 -16.44 17.98
N LEU A 82 2.70 -15.14 17.73
CA LEU A 82 2.27 -14.20 18.77
C LEU A 82 0.88 -14.51 19.33
N LEU A 83 -0.03 -15.08 18.54
CA LEU A 83 -1.34 -15.51 19.03
C LEU A 83 -1.20 -16.76 19.92
N ASP A 84 -0.38 -17.71 19.50
CA ASP A 84 -0.13 -18.97 20.21
C ASP A 84 0.60 -18.71 21.54
N ASP A 85 1.56 -17.79 21.54
CA ASP A 85 2.29 -17.34 22.73
C ASP A 85 1.44 -16.46 23.68
N GLY A 86 0.15 -16.21 23.36
CA GLY A 86 -0.76 -15.44 24.22
C GLY A 86 -0.66 -13.91 24.11
N HIS A 87 0.17 -13.38 23.21
CA HIS A 87 0.37 -11.93 22.99
C HIS A 87 -0.69 -11.28 22.09
N GLY A 88 -1.83 -11.95 21.84
CA GLY A 88 -2.85 -11.46 20.90
C GLY A 88 -3.48 -10.12 21.27
N LEU A 89 -3.75 -9.86 22.55
CA LEU A 89 -4.33 -8.58 23.00
C LEU A 89 -3.33 -7.42 22.87
N GLU A 90 -2.07 -7.66 23.24
CA GLU A 90 -0.97 -6.69 23.06
C GLU A 90 -0.83 -6.32 21.58
N MET A 91 -0.88 -7.32 20.69
CA MET A 91 -0.84 -7.09 19.25
C MET A 91 -2.03 -6.24 18.76
N VAL A 92 -3.26 -6.53 19.18
CA VAL A 92 -4.43 -5.73 18.77
C VAL A 92 -4.30 -4.27 19.25
N GLN A 93 -3.78 -4.06 20.46
CA GLN A 93 -3.51 -2.72 20.97
C GLN A 93 -2.43 -2.01 20.15
N LEU A 94 -1.32 -2.69 19.84
CA LEU A 94 -0.26 -2.15 18.98
C LEU A 94 -0.81 -1.73 17.60
N LEU A 95 -1.61 -2.60 16.95
CA LEU A 95 -2.20 -2.30 15.65
C LEU A 95 -3.16 -1.10 15.72
N TYR A 96 -3.94 -1.00 16.80
CA TYR A 96 -4.81 0.14 17.04
C TYR A 96 -4.01 1.44 17.20
N ASP A 97 -2.96 1.43 18.03
CA ASP A 97 -2.12 2.60 18.27
C ASP A 97 -1.47 3.09 16.98
N TYR A 98 -0.93 2.19 16.16
CA TYR A 98 -0.34 2.52 14.86
C TYR A 98 -1.37 3.10 13.88
N SER A 99 -2.61 2.61 13.89
CA SER A 99 -3.69 3.09 13.01
C SER A 99 -4.20 4.47 13.43
N ILE A 100 -4.41 4.69 14.74
CA ILE A 100 -4.92 5.95 15.28
C ILE A 100 -3.88 7.05 15.19
N SER A 101 -2.63 6.77 15.55
CA SER A 101 -1.53 7.72 15.46
C SER A 101 -1.02 7.95 14.03
N GLY A 102 -1.43 7.13 13.05
CA GLY A 102 -1.03 7.30 11.65
C GLY A 102 0.44 7.00 11.38
N ARG A 103 1.04 6.07 12.15
CA ARG A 103 2.45 5.68 12.06
C ARG A 103 2.79 4.79 10.86
N THR A 104 1.80 4.35 10.10
CA THR A 104 2.01 3.55 8.90
C THR A 104 1.60 4.33 7.65
N ALA A 105 2.48 4.34 6.64
CA ALA A 105 2.21 5.00 5.37
C ALA A 105 1.07 4.33 4.58
N LYS A 106 1.02 2.99 4.64
CA LYS A 106 -0.02 2.13 4.07
C LYS A 106 -0.79 1.42 5.20
N GLN A 107 -2.05 1.10 4.94
CA GLN A 107 -2.90 0.41 5.92
C GLN A 107 -3.03 -1.09 5.63
N ASP A 108 -2.64 -1.55 4.45
CA ASP A 108 -2.88 -2.91 3.95
C ASP A 108 -2.37 -4.00 4.90
N TYR A 109 -1.10 -3.89 5.32
CA TYR A 109 -0.46 -4.86 6.21
C TYR A 109 -1.03 -4.86 7.64
N LEU A 110 -1.39 -3.67 8.12
CA LEU A 110 -2.03 -3.50 9.42
C LEU A 110 -3.41 -4.17 9.44
N ILE A 111 -4.20 -3.97 8.38
CA ILE A 111 -5.51 -4.61 8.21
C ILE A 111 -5.38 -6.12 7.96
N PHE A 112 -4.34 -6.57 7.29
CA PHE A 112 -4.03 -7.99 7.13
C PHE A 112 -3.73 -8.67 8.48
N ALA A 113 -2.85 -8.08 9.29
CA ALA A 113 -2.57 -8.57 10.64
C ALA A 113 -3.85 -8.61 11.49
N LEU A 114 -4.66 -7.53 11.44
CA LEU A 114 -5.95 -7.46 12.14
C LEU A 114 -6.92 -8.58 11.69
N ALA A 115 -6.94 -8.92 10.40
CA ALA A 115 -7.76 -9.99 9.86
C ALA A 115 -7.29 -11.38 10.33
N ILE A 116 -5.98 -11.61 10.51
CA ILE A 116 -5.46 -12.82 11.15
C ILE A 116 -5.96 -12.90 12.59
N CYS A 117 -5.85 -11.82 13.37
CA CYS A 117 -6.36 -11.78 14.75
C CYS A 117 -7.87 -12.08 14.82
N ALA A 118 -8.65 -11.53 13.89
CA ALA A 118 -10.10 -11.75 13.84
C ALA A 118 -10.50 -13.20 13.51
N LYS A 119 -9.64 -13.92 12.78
CA LYS A 119 -9.91 -15.28 12.30
C LYS A 119 -9.35 -16.35 13.24
N PHE A 120 -8.10 -16.21 13.66
CA PHE A 120 -7.34 -17.23 14.38
C PHE A 120 -7.12 -16.90 15.86
N GLY A 121 -7.40 -15.68 16.31
CA GLY A 121 -7.29 -15.33 17.73
C GLY A 121 -8.27 -16.11 18.61
N ASN A 122 -8.07 -16.07 19.92
CA ASN A 122 -9.07 -16.54 20.89
C ASN A 122 -10.28 -15.57 20.95
N ASP A 123 -11.32 -15.91 21.71
CA ASP A 123 -12.55 -15.11 21.73
C ASP A 123 -12.36 -13.70 22.29
N GLU A 124 -11.44 -13.50 23.23
CA GLU A 124 -11.06 -12.19 23.76
C GLU A 124 -10.42 -11.32 22.69
N VAL A 125 -9.45 -11.87 21.94
CA VAL A 125 -8.78 -11.19 20.83
C VAL A 125 -9.79 -10.83 19.74
N LYS A 126 -10.67 -11.76 19.36
CA LYS A 126 -11.73 -11.48 18.38
C LYS A 126 -12.64 -10.34 18.85
N ALA A 127 -13.07 -10.36 20.11
CA ALA A 127 -13.90 -9.31 20.69
C ALA A 127 -13.18 -7.95 20.66
N ALA A 128 -11.90 -7.90 21.03
CA ALA A 128 -11.08 -6.70 20.99
C ALA A 128 -10.93 -6.14 19.56
N VAL A 129 -10.70 -7.00 18.56
CA VAL A 129 -10.66 -6.60 17.15
C VAL A 129 -11.98 -5.98 16.72
N TYR A 130 -13.10 -6.67 16.96
CA TYR A 130 -14.42 -6.19 16.54
C TYR A 130 -14.86 -4.91 17.25
N ALA A 131 -14.42 -4.69 18.50
CA ALA A 131 -14.67 -3.46 19.22
C ALA A 131 -13.98 -2.25 18.57
N LYS A 132 -12.71 -2.42 18.18
CA LYS A 132 -11.85 -1.37 17.58
C LYS A 132 -12.02 -1.22 16.06
N LEU A 133 -12.60 -2.21 15.38
CA LEU A 133 -12.78 -2.24 13.93
C LEU A 133 -13.37 -0.94 13.35
N PRO A 134 -14.43 -0.33 13.93
CA PRO A 134 -15.05 0.85 13.34
C PRO A 134 -14.19 2.11 13.38
N GLU A 135 -13.22 2.17 14.31
CA GLU A 135 -12.28 3.29 14.45
C GLU A 135 -11.05 3.10 13.56
N MET A 136 -10.59 1.86 13.38
CA MET A 136 -9.47 1.53 12.50
C MET A 136 -9.88 1.62 11.01
N CYS A 137 -11.01 1.01 10.66
CA CYS A 137 -11.55 1.00 9.30
C CYS A 137 -12.34 2.27 8.98
N ARG A 138 -11.70 3.43 8.97
CA ARG A 138 -12.38 4.75 8.80
C ARG A 138 -13.14 4.90 7.49
N ILE A 139 -12.65 4.27 6.42
CA ILE A 139 -13.20 4.37 5.06
C ILE A 139 -13.64 3.00 4.52
N PRO A 140 -14.56 2.96 3.53
CA PRO A 140 -14.99 1.72 2.91
C PRO A 140 -13.84 0.86 2.38
N THR A 141 -12.79 1.48 1.83
CA THR A 141 -11.63 0.75 1.28
C THR A 141 -10.99 -0.17 2.33
N THR A 142 -10.73 0.34 3.53
CA THR A 142 -10.15 -0.45 4.63
C THR A 142 -11.12 -1.52 5.15
N LEU A 143 -12.43 -1.23 5.18
CA LEU A 143 -13.44 -2.19 5.59
C LEU A 143 -13.57 -3.35 4.59
N PHE A 144 -13.64 -3.04 3.29
CA PHE A 144 -13.69 -4.03 2.22
C PHE A 144 -12.44 -4.91 2.20
N MET A 145 -11.27 -4.31 2.40
CA MET A 145 -10.01 -5.02 2.49
C MET A 145 -9.97 -5.99 3.69
N PHE A 146 -10.42 -5.55 4.87
CA PHE A 146 -10.55 -6.43 6.04
C PHE A 146 -11.45 -7.64 5.74
N CYS A 147 -12.62 -7.39 5.13
CA CYS A 147 -13.56 -8.45 4.78
C CYS A 147 -12.99 -9.43 3.76
N GLU A 148 -12.25 -8.93 2.76
CA GLU A 148 -11.58 -9.78 1.78
C GLU A 148 -10.51 -10.66 2.43
N TYR A 149 -9.68 -10.11 3.33
CA TYR A 149 -8.68 -10.92 4.03
C TYR A 149 -9.31 -12.00 4.89
N VAL A 150 -10.32 -11.66 5.71
CA VAL A 150 -11.04 -12.66 6.54
C VAL A 150 -11.67 -13.75 5.68
N LYS A 151 -12.26 -13.40 4.53
CA LYS A 151 -12.80 -14.37 3.57
C LYS A 151 -11.70 -15.25 2.98
N SER A 152 -10.57 -14.65 2.57
CA SER A 152 -9.46 -15.38 1.96
C SER A 152 -8.82 -16.41 2.90
N PHE A 153 -8.89 -16.18 4.21
CA PHE A 153 -8.45 -17.12 5.25
C PHE A 153 -9.49 -18.20 5.58
N ALA A 154 -10.77 -18.01 5.20
CA ALA A 154 -11.84 -18.97 5.47
C ALA A 154 -12.00 -20.02 4.36
N ASP A 155 -11.88 -19.60 3.09
CA ASP A 155 -12.00 -20.49 1.93
C ASP A 155 -10.73 -20.40 1.08
N PRO A 156 -9.70 -21.22 1.34
CA PRO A 156 -8.53 -21.30 0.47
C PRO A 156 -8.96 -21.96 -0.86
N LYS A 157 -9.37 -21.15 -1.85
CA LYS A 157 -9.70 -21.66 -3.19
C LYS A 157 -8.55 -22.54 -3.74
N PRO A 158 -8.83 -23.76 -4.25
CA PRO A 158 -7.86 -24.56 -5.00
C PRO A 158 -7.36 -23.79 -6.23
N LEU A 159 -6.08 -23.96 -6.57
CA LEU A 159 -5.51 -23.40 -7.79
C LEU A 159 -6.22 -24.02 -9.00
N GLU A 160 -6.95 -23.25 -9.79
CA GLU A 160 -7.13 -23.60 -11.20
C GLU A 160 -5.77 -23.48 -11.86
N THR A 161 -5.25 -24.61 -12.31
CA THR A 161 -4.08 -24.70 -13.18
C THR A 161 -4.31 -23.77 -14.36
N ALA A 162 -3.43 -22.78 -14.51
CA ALA A 162 -3.35 -22.03 -15.75
C ALA A 162 -2.96 -23.03 -16.84
N ALA A 163 -3.98 -23.54 -17.54
CA ALA A 163 -3.79 -24.39 -18.71
C ALA A 163 -2.85 -23.65 -19.66
N ALA A 164 -1.76 -24.32 -19.98
CA ALA A 164 -0.92 -23.99 -21.10
C ALA A 164 -1.81 -23.88 -22.34
N LYS A 165 -1.82 -22.70 -22.96
CA LYS A 165 -2.14 -22.63 -24.39
C LYS A 165 -0.88 -23.08 -25.12
N THR A 166 -0.84 -24.37 -25.44
CA THR A 166 -0.02 -24.90 -26.52
C THR A 166 -0.89 -24.92 -27.76
N ASP A 167 -0.66 -23.99 -28.68
CA ASP A 167 -0.97 -24.20 -30.08
C ASP A 167 0.22 -25.01 -30.65
N ASP A 168 0.03 -26.29 -30.93
CA ASP A 168 -0.22 -26.78 -32.30
C ASP A 168 -0.08 -28.31 -32.39
N ALA A 169 -0.77 -28.88 -33.36
CA ALA A 169 -1.08 -30.28 -33.54
C ALA A 169 0.11 -31.19 -33.89
N SER A 170 0.12 -32.40 -33.30
CA SER A 170 0.48 -33.65 -33.99
C SER A 170 0.15 -34.89 -33.14
N THR A 171 -0.96 -35.53 -33.48
CA THR A 171 -1.19 -36.99 -33.66
C THR A 171 -0.44 -38.05 -32.83
N VAL A 172 -1.27 -38.99 -32.30
CA VAL A 172 -1.14 -40.47 -32.18
C VAL A 172 -1.21 -41.06 -30.75
N ALA A 173 -2.42 -41.54 -30.43
CA ALA A 173 -2.89 -42.82 -29.86
C ALA A 173 -2.07 -43.71 -28.90
N ILE A 174 -2.88 -44.52 -28.18
CA ILE A 174 -2.63 -45.78 -27.41
C ILE A 174 -2.50 -45.54 -25.90
N ALA A 175 -3.56 -45.67 -25.07
CA ALA A 175 -4.39 -46.83 -24.71
C ALA A 175 -3.69 -47.84 -23.76
N GLU A 176 -4.29 -47.95 -22.57
CA GLU A 176 -4.55 -49.16 -21.81
C GLU A 176 -3.47 -49.88 -20.96
N LEU A 177 -3.91 -50.11 -19.71
CA LEU A 177 -3.87 -51.35 -18.93
C LEU A 177 -2.66 -51.71 -18.05
N SER A 178 -3.02 -51.87 -16.78
CA SER A 178 -2.66 -52.98 -15.88
C SER A 178 -1.29 -53.01 -15.18
N GLY A 179 -1.36 -52.99 -13.84
CA GLY A 179 -0.97 -54.18 -13.06
C GLY A 179 0.25 -54.08 -12.11
N VAL A 180 -0.03 -54.32 -10.81
CA VAL A 180 0.75 -55.17 -9.86
C VAL A 180 2.16 -54.64 -9.47
N SER A 181 2.76 -54.68 -8.27
CA SER A 181 2.65 -55.48 -7.02
C SER A 181 3.46 -54.81 -5.89
N GLU A 182 2.96 -54.95 -4.67
CA GLU A 182 3.58 -55.37 -3.39
C GLU A 182 5.09 -55.26 -3.05
N GLN A 183 5.31 -54.72 -1.84
CA GLN A 183 6.17 -55.19 -0.71
C GLN A 183 7.73 -55.19 -0.80
N LYS A 184 8.41 -54.49 0.15
CA LYS A 184 8.92 -55.06 1.43
C LYS A 184 9.75 -54.06 2.27
N GLN A 185 9.68 -54.26 3.59
CA GLN A 185 10.33 -53.57 4.71
C GLN A 185 11.86 -53.82 4.83
N SER A 186 12.59 -52.90 5.46
CA SER A 186 13.59 -53.21 6.51
C SER A 186 13.95 -51.97 7.38
N GLN A 187 14.26 -52.25 8.65
CA GLN A 187 14.35 -51.42 9.88
C GLN A 187 15.65 -50.58 10.00
N GLN A 188 15.57 -49.29 10.41
CA GLN A 188 15.98 -48.63 11.70
C GLN A 188 17.50 -48.63 12.06
N PRO A 189 18.06 -47.59 12.76
CA PRO A 189 17.51 -46.99 13.98
C PRO A 189 17.59 -45.45 14.15
N GLN A 190 16.92 -45.02 15.22
CA GLN A 190 16.55 -43.67 15.66
C GLN A 190 17.71 -42.85 16.23
N SER A 191 17.70 -41.54 15.94
CA SER A 191 18.23 -40.49 16.83
C SER A 191 17.12 -39.46 17.07
N GLN A 192 16.81 -39.23 18.34
CA GLN A 192 15.67 -38.48 18.87
C GLN A 192 15.65 -37.02 18.39
N GLN A 193 14.64 -36.65 17.61
CA GLN A 193 14.16 -35.28 17.49
C GLN A 193 12.92 -35.14 18.38
N GLN A 194 12.97 -34.18 19.31
CA GLN A 194 11.81 -33.75 20.07
C GLN A 194 10.82 -33.08 19.13
N ASP A 195 9.80 -33.85 18.74
CA ASP A 195 8.68 -33.42 17.93
C ASP A 195 7.70 -32.67 18.84
N THR A 196 7.67 -31.33 18.76
CA THR A 196 6.53 -30.55 19.22
C THR A 196 5.37 -30.82 18.28
N THR A 197 4.50 -31.77 18.65
CA THR A 197 3.32 -32.15 17.88
C THR A 197 2.37 -30.97 17.77
N MET A 198 2.30 -30.39 16.57
CA MET A 198 1.30 -29.38 16.23
C MET A 198 -0.10 -30.01 16.21
N THR A 199 -1.10 -29.36 16.80
CA THR A 199 -2.51 -29.81 16.68
C THR A 199 -3.02 -29.62 15.24
N GLU A 200 -4.00 -30.43 14.80
CA GLU A 200 -4.54 -30.37 13.43
C GLU A 200 -5.11 -28.99 13.04
N ALA A 201 -5.54 -28.18 14.03
CA ALA A 201 -5.98 -26.81 13.84
C ALA A 201 -4.83 -25.85 13.50
N GLU A 202 -3.63 -26.09 14.05
CA GLU A 202 -2.42 -25.29 13.85
C GLU A 202 -1.81 -25.52 12.46
N ALA A 203 -1.81 -26.77 11.99
CA ALA A 203 -1.38 -27.11 10.63
C ALA A 203 -2.32 -26.48 9.59
N ALA A 204 -3.63 -26.47 9.85
CA ALA A 204 -4.63 -25.86 8.97
C ALA A 204 -4.52 -24.32 8.95
N ALA A 205 -4.28 -23.67 10.10
CA ALA A 205 -4.12 -22.22 10.19
C ALA A 205 -2.83 -21.73 9.50
N SER A 206 -1.71 -22.39 9.78
CA SER A 206 -0.42 -22.10 9.12
C SER A 206 -0.53 -22.33 7.62
N THR A 207 -1.12 -23.44 7.17
CA THR A 207 -1.29 -23.75 5.74
C THR A 207 -2.25 -22.80 5.03
N ALA A 208 -3.38 -22.40 5.65
CA ALA A 208 -4.34 -21.47 5.06
C ALA A 208 -3.74 -20.06 4.90
N VAL A 209 -2.97 -19.61 5.88
CA VAL A 209 -2.24 -18.33 5.84
C VAL A 209 -1.10 -18.37 4.82
N VAL A 210 -0.36 -19.50 4.73
CA VAL A 210 0.66 -19.76 3.71
C VAL A 210 0.06 -19.76 2.30
N ALA A 211 -1.12 -20.38 2.12
CA ALA A 211 -1.82 -20.45 0.85
C ALA A 211 -2.39 -19.08 0.42
N ALA A 212 -2.81 -18.24 1.36
CA ALA A 212 -3.24 -16.87 1.11
C ALA A 212 -2.07 -15.94 0.74
N ALA A 213 -0.92 -16.07 1.40
CA ALA A 213 0.30 -15.27 1.17
C ALA A 213 0.98 -15.55 -0.20
N LYS A 214 0.75 -16.72 -0.81
CA LYS A 214 1.35 -17.10 -2.11
C LYS A 214 0.71 -16.41 -3.34
N LYS A 215 -0.31 -15.57 -3.18
CA LYS A 215 -1.13 -15.00 -4.28
C LYS A 215 -0.62 -13.61 -4.74
N LYS A 216 -0.41 -13.42 -6.05
CA LYS A 216 -0.25 -12.06 -6.65
C LYS A 216 -1.64 -11.39 -6.73
N PRO A 217 -1.78 -10.08 -6.47
CA PRO A 217 -3.03 -9.38 -6.72
C PRO A 217 -3.23 -9.23 -8.24
N LYS A 218 -4.09 -10.06 -8.83
CA LYS A 218 -4.77 -9.73 -10.09
C LYS A 218 -6.17 -9.24 -9.74
N ALA A 219 -6.67 -8.27 -10.51
CA ALA A 219 -8.05 -7.79 -10.40
C ALA A 219 -9.03 -8.98 -10.51
N PRO A 220 -9.85 -9.28 -9.48
CA PRO A 220 -10.80 -10.38 -9.56
C PRO A 220 -12.17 -9.89 -10.04
N THR A 221 -12.75 -10.62 -10.98
CA THR A 221 -14.12 -10.50 -11.49
C THR A 221 -15.14 -11.34 -10.70
N HIS A 222 -14.79 -11.85 -9.50
CA HIS A 222 -15.71 -12.66 -8.70
C HIS A 222 -16.44 -11.84 -7.64
N HIS A 223 -17.73 -11.61 -7.87
CA HIS A 223 -18.67 -11.16 -6.84
C HIS A 223 -18.66 -12.10 -5.62
N ALA A 224 -18.86 -11.53 -4.42
CA ALA A 224 -18.99 -12.30 -3.19
C ALA A 224 -20.10 -13.37 -3.30
N PRO A 225 -19.95 -14.54 -2.65
CA PRO A 225 -21.03 -15.53 -2.61
C PRO A 225 -22.31 -14.89 -2.07
N ARG A 226 -23.42 -15.15 -2.76
CA ARG A 226 -24.75 -14.55 -2.52
C ARG A 226 -25.35 -14.87 -1.15
N THR A 227 -24.71 -15.68 -0.31
CA THR A 227 -25.26 -16.17 0.96
C THR A 227 -24.23 -16.06 2.08
N GLY A 228 -24.65 -15.58 3.25
CA GLY A 228 -23.83 -15.34 4.45
C GLY A 228 -23.32 -16.59 5.18
N LYS A 229 -23.17 -17.71 4.48
CA LYS A 229 -22.46 -18.88 5.00
C LYS A 229 -21.04 -18.42 5.34
N ASN A 230 -20.61 -18.58 6.60
CA ASN A 230 -19.27 -18.26 7.14
C ASN A 230 -19.09 -16.91 7.88
N TRP A 231 -20.14 -16.12 8.15
CA TRP A 231 -20.01 -14.87 8.92
C TRP A 231 -20.41 -15.05 10.39
N GLY A 232 -19.49 -14.79 11.34
CA GLY A 232 -19.76 -14.88 12.78
C GLY A 232 -20.61 -13.73 13.33
N LYS A 233 -21.31 -13.95 14.48
CA LYS A 233 -22.16 -12.92 15.14
C LYS A 233 -21.39 -11.64 15.46
N GLY A 234 -20.15 -11.77 15.94
CA GLY A 234 -19.26 -10.63 16.24
C GLY A 234 -18.94 -9.79 14.99
N GLN A 235 -18.57 -10.44 13.89
CA GLN A 235 -18.26 -9.79 12.63
C GLN A 235 -19.47 -9.03 12.05
N ARG A 236 -20.65 -9.67 12.04
CA ARG A 236 -21.89 -9.02 11.58
C ARG A 236 -22.24 -7.78 12.42
N ARG A 237 -22.11 -7.89 13.74
CA ARG A 237 -22.33 -6.76 14.67
C ARG A 237 -21.35 -5.62 14.42
N ALA A 238 -20.06 -5.92 14.22
CA ALA A 238 -19.04 -4.91 13.97
C ALA A 238 -19.29 -4.14 12.67
N ILE A 239 -19.68 -4.84 11.59
CA ILE A 239 -20.03 -4.20 10.32
C ILE A 239 -21.33 -3.40 10.43
N ALA A 240 -22.35 -3.93 11.12
CA ALA A 240 -23.58 -3.19 11.34
C ALA A 240 -23.31 -1.90 12.14
N LYS A 241 -22.46 -1.98 13.17
CA LYS A 241 -22.00 -0.81 13.94
C LYS A 241 -21.29 0.19 13.03
N TRP A 242 -20.47 -0.26 12.07
CA TRP A 242 -19.80 0.62 11.12
C TRP A 242 -20.80 1.46 10.31
N TYR A 243 -21.79 0.82 9.67
CA TYR A 243 -22.79 1.54 8.85
C TYR A 243 -23.70 2.46 9.69
N ASN A 244 -24.01 2.07 10.91
CA ASN A 244 -24.88 2.82 11.83
C ASN A 244 -24.12 3.82 12.72
N GLN A 245 -22.84 4.13 12.43
CA GLN A 245 -22.12 5.17 13.16
C GLN A 245 -22.83 6.53 13.03
N PRO A 246 -22.80 7.37 14.09
CA PRO A 246 -23.40 8.71 14.09
C PRO A 246 -22.52 9.71 13.31
N ARG A 247 -22.26 9.45 12.03
CA ARG A 247 -21.41 10.27 11.14
C ARG A 247 -22.21 11.27 10.30
N GLY A 248 -23.53 11.26 10.41
CA GLY A 248 -24.46 11.97 9.52
C GLY A 248 -24.77 11.18 8.25
N VAL A 249 -26.03 11.22 7.82
CA VAL A 249 -26.53 10.39 6.71
C VAL A 249 -25.92 10.80 5.37
N LEU A 250 -25.78 12.11 5.12
CA LEU A 250 -25.12 12.64 3.92
C LEU A 250 -23.63 12.23 3.83
N ALA A 251 -22.94 12.12 4.97
CA ALA A 251 -21.54 11.68 4.98
C ALA A 251 -21.40 10.22 4.55
N LEU A 252 -22.34 9.35 4.98
CA LEU A 252 -22.37 7.97 4.50
C LEU A 252 -22.73 7.88 3.01
N ALA A 253 -23.69 8.68 2.54
CA ALA A 253 -24.03 8.76 1.13
C ALA A 253 -22.81 9.15 0.26
N ARG A 254 -22.02 10.12 0.71
CA ARG A 254 -20.72 10.48 0.09
C ARG A 254 -19.72 9.33 0.09
N LEU A 255 -19.57 8.61 1.20
CA LEU A 255 -18.65 7.46 1.25
C LEU A 255 -19.04 6.35 0.28
N ILE A 256 -20.34 6.02 0.18
CA ILE A 256 -20.85 4.96 -0.70
C ILE A 256 -20.70 5.33 -2.18
N THR A 257 -20.93 6.60 -2.52
CA THR A 257 -20.79 7.09 -3.90
C THR A 257 -19.32 7.28 -4.30
N LYS A 258 -18.46 7.70 -3.38
CA LYS A 258 -17.00 7.80 -3.58
C LYS A 258 -16.33 6.42 -3.72
N TYR A 259 -16.71 5.47 -2.88
CA TYR A 259 -16.10 4.14 -2.80
C TYR A 259 -17.10 3.04 -3.14
N LYS A 260 -17.68 3.08 -4.35
CA LYS A 260 -18.70 2.12 -4.81
C LYS A 260 -18.29 0.66 -4.63
N ASN A 261 -17.03 0.35 -4.92
CA ASN A 261 -16.42 -0.96 -4.73
C ASN A 261 -14.91 -0.85 -4.47
N ARG A 262 -14.33 -1.79 -3.72
CA ARG A 262 -12.88 -2.03 -3.63
C ARG A 262 -12.61 -3.48 -3.23
N SER A 263 -11.44 -4.00 -3.58
CA SER A 263 -10.99 -5.34 -3.18
C SER A 263 -11.99 -6.45 -3.48
N GLY A 264 -12.78 -6.32 -4.56
CA GLY A 264 -13.82 -7.30 -4.93
C GLY A 264 -15.15 -7.18 -4.18
N TRP A 265 -15.29 -6.21 -3.27
CA TRP A 265 -16.50 -5.99 -2.48
C TRP A 265 -17.23 -4.71 -2.88
N THR A 266 -18.55 -4.76 -2.77
CA THR A 266 -19.44 -3.60 -2.84
C THR A 266 -20.15 -3.37 -1.50
N HIS A 267 -20.73 -2.17 -1.33
CA HIS A 267 -21.59 -1.90 -0.17
C HIS A 267 -22.80 -2.85 -0.10
N LYS A 268 -23.38 -3.19 -1.27
CA LYS A 268 -24.46 -4.16 -1.40
C LYS A 268 -24.10 -5.52 -0.83
N ASP A 269 -22.88 -6.00 -1.09
CA ASP A 269 -22.40 -7.29 -0.60
C ASP A 269 -22.31 -7.27 0.93
N LEU A 270 -21.66 -6.25 1.51
CA LEU A 270 -21.53 -6.16 2.98
C LEU A 270 -22.88 -6.00 3.69
N LEU A 271 -23.79 -5.18 3.17
CA LEU A 271 -25.12 -4.99 3.76
C LEU A 271 -25.90 -6.31 3.79
N ARG A 272 -25.79 -7.13 2.73
CA ARG A 272 -26.42 -8.44 2.64
C ARG A 272 -25.74 -9.47 3.56
N CYS A 273 -24.43 -9.58 3.53
CA CYS A 273 -23.68 -10.56 4.35
C CYS A 273 -23.80 -10.27 5.86
N ALA A 274 -23.78 -9.00 6.25
CA ALA A 274 -23.86 -8.61 7.66
C ALA A 274 -25.30 -8.48 8.17
N HIS A 275 -26.31 -8.55 7.31
CA HIS A 275 -27.73 -8.32 7.64
C HIS A 275 -27.93 -7.02 8.42
N VAL A 276 -27.37 -5.93 7.90
CA VAL A 276 -27.36 -4.64 8.61
C VAL A 276 -28.78 -4.08 8.66
N LYS A 277 -29.28 -3.87 9.88
CA LYS A 277 -30.53 -3.13 10.11
C LYS A 277 -30.21 -1.63 10.19
N PRO A 278 -30.86 -0.77 9.38
CA PRO A 278 -30.67 0.68 9.47
C PRO A 278 -31.09 1.21 10.84
N ALA A 279 -30.30 2.12 11.42
CA ALA A 279 -30.65 2.78 12.68
C ALA A 279 -31.67 3.91 12.53
N SER A 280 -31.86 4.45 11.33
CA SER A 280 -32.85 5.51 11.04
C SER A 280 -33.53 5.32 9.68
N PRO A 281 -34.72 5.92 9.46
CA PRO A 281 -35.40 5.90 8.17
C PRO A 281 -34.54 6.47 7.03
N ALA A 282 -33.85 7.58 7.25
CA ALA A 282 -32.95 8.17 6.25
C ALA A 282 -31.77 7.24 5.89
N LEU A 283 -31.20 6.51 6.86
CA LEU A 283 -30.19 5.50 6.58
C LEU A 283 -30.75 4.33 5.76
N SER A 284 -32.01 3.95 6.00
CA SER A 284 -32.69 2.92 5.22
C SER A 284 -32.74 3.28 3.74
N LEU A 285 -33.03 4.55 3.41
CA LEU A 285 -33.05 5.06 2.05
C LEU A 285 -31.65 5.08 1.41
N VAL A 286 -30.61 5.44 2.17
CA VAL A 286 -29.21 5.33 1.70
C VAL A 286 -28.82 3.87 1.44
N PHE A 287 -29.27 2.92 2.25
CA PHE A 287 -29.01 1.50 2.01
C PHE A 287 -29.78 1.00 0.78
N LYS A 288 -31.02 1.46 0.57
CA LYS A 288 -31.80 1.18 -0.64
C LYS A 288 -31.06 1.66 -1.88
N TYR A 289 -30.50 2.87 -1.85
CA TYR A 289 -29.60 3.38 -2.91
C TYR A 289 -28.38 2.47 -3.12
N ALA A 290 -27.70 2.06 -2.05
CA ALA A 290 -26.51 1.21 -2.16
C ALA A 290 -26.79 -0.17 -2.79
N ILE A 291 -28.00 -0.70 -2.61
CA ILE A 291 -28.39 -2.03 -3.10
C ILE A 291 -28.96 -1.98 -4.52
N ASN A 292 -29.77 -0.97 -4.82
CA ASN A 292 -30.57 -0.89 -6.05
C ASN A 292 -30.14 0.23 -7.01
N GLY A 293 -29.35 1.21 -6.55
CA GLY A 293 -29.04 2.42 -7.29
C GLY A 293 -30.11 3.51 -7.17
N TRP A 294 -30.05 4.50 -8.05
CA TRP A 294 -31.07 5.54 -8.16
C TRP A 294 -32.29 4.99 -8.91
N THR A 295 -33.47 5.05 -8.30
CA THR A 295 -34.74 4.61 -8.89
C THR A 295 -35.87 5.58 -8.57
N THR A 296 -36.92 5.58 -9.36
CA THR A 296 -38.11 6.44 -9.14
C THR A 296 -38.74 6.16 -7.77
N GLU A 297 -38.79 4.89 -7.33
CA GLU A 297 -39.34 4.55 -6.01
C GLU A 297 -38.46 5.04 -4.86
N LEU A 298 -37.15 5.19 -5.06
CA LEU A 298 -36.27 5.80 -4.07
C LEU A 298 -36.48 7.32 -4.04
N GLU A 299 -36.64 7.96 -5.20
CA GLU A 299 -36.88 9.39 -5.29
C GLU A 299 -38.19 9.80 -4.61
N THR A 300 -39.28 9.08 -4.88
CA THR A 300 -40.58 9.30 -4.24
C THR A 300 -40.49 9.11 -2.73
N ALA A 301 -39.88 8.01 -2.28
CA ALA A 301 -39.73 7.73 -0.85
C ALA A 301 -38.88 8.80 -0.13
N LEU A 302 -37.83 9.32 -0.79
CA LEU A 302 -37.03 10.42 -0.26
C LEU A 302 -37.85 11.72 -0.19
N ALA A 303 -38.71 11.99 -1.16
CA ALA A 303 -39.57 13.18 -1.21
C ALA A 303 -40.64 13.18 -0.12
N GLU A 304 -41.31 12.04 0.09
CA GLU A 304 -42.33 11.86 1.13
C GLU A 304 -41.72 12.01 2.53
N MET A 305 -40.50 11.52 2.73
CA MET A 305 -39.82 11.58 4.03
C MET A 305 -39.18 12.93 4.35
N VAL A 306 -39.16 13.92 3.43
CA VAL A 306 -38.55 15.23 3.70
C VAL A 306 -39.22 15.95 4.88
N HIS A 307 -40.54 15.78 5.03
CA HIS A 307 -41.29 16.40 6.13
C HIS A 307 -41.00 15.76 7.50
N ILE A 308 -40.50 14.52 7.51
CA ILE A 308 -40.22 13.74 8.72
C ILE A 308 -38.75 13.88 9.12
N ASP A 309 -37.85 13.79 8.14
CA ASP A 309 -36.41 13.94 8.34
C ASP A 309 -35.86 14.94 7.30
N PRO A 310 -35.48 16.16 7.71
CA PRO A 310 -34.92 17.17 6.81
C PRO A 310 -33.67 16.72 6.05
N ASP A 311 -32.92 15.73 6.57
CA ASP A 311 -31.74 15.20 5.88
C ASP A 311 -32.12 14.40 4.62
N CYS A 312 -33.34 13.85 4.54
CA CYS A 312 -33.85 13.19 3.32
C CYS A 312 -33.86 14.13 2.12
N GLY A 313 -34.19 15.42 2.31
CA GLY A 313 -34.15 16.42 1.25
C GLY A 313 -32.73 16.65 0.71
N LYS A 314 -31.74 16.74 1.61
CA LYS A 314 -30.33 16.88 1.23
C LYS A 314 -29.82 15.64 0.48
N ILE A 315 -30.23 14.46 0.91
CA ILE A 315 -29.86 13.18 0.28
C ILE A 315 -30.49 13.05 -1.10
N LYS A 316 -31.78 13.40 -1.25
CA LYS A 316 -32.49 13.43 -2.54
C LYS A 316 -31.72 14.29 -3.54
N ASN A 317 -31.44 15.53 -3.16
CA ASN A 317 -30.74 16.48 -4.01
C ASN A 317 -29.31 16.00 -4.35
N TYR A 318 -28.62 15.37 -3.40
CA TYR A 318 -27.30 14.80 -3.64
C TYR A 318 -27.33 13.66 -4.66
N PHE A 319 -28.25 12.69 -4.50
CA PHE A 319 -28.33 11.55 -5.41
C PHE A 319 -28.90 11.90 -6.78
N SER A 320 -29.79 12.88 -6.89
CA SER A 320 -30.26 13.37 -8.19
C SER A 320 -29.11 13.98 -8.99
N VAL A 321 -28.21 14.75 -8.34
CA VAL A 321 -27.00 15.27 -8.96
C VAL A 321 -26.04 14.15 -9.39
N GLN A 322 -25.88 13.11 -8.56
CA GLN A 322 -25.09 11.93 -8.97
C GLN A 322 -25.68 11.23 -10.19
N ALA A 323 -27.01 11.09 -10.27
CA ALA A 323 -27.69 10.52 -11.43
C ALA A 323 -27.52 11.41 -12.67
N ARG A 324 -27.59 12.74 -12.52
CA ARG A 324 -27.35 13.70 -13.60
C ARG A 324 -25.93 13.64 -14.13
N LEU A 325 -24.92 13.50 -13.26
CA LEU A 325 -23.53 13.28 -13.69
C LEU A 325 -23.34 11.99 -14.49
N MET A 326 -24.05 10.91 -14.12
CA MET A 326 -24.05 9.67 -14.92
C MET A 326 -24.72 9.86 -16.28
N GLN A 327 -25.77 10.69 -16.35
CA GLN A 327 -26.40 11.03 -17.63
C GLN A 327 -25.46 11.84 -18.52
N LEU A 328 -24.78 12.87 -17.98
CA LEU A 328 -23.81 13.67 -18.72
C LEU A 328 -22.67 12.82 -19.29
N ASP A 329 -22.21 11.80 -18.57
CA ASP A 329 -21.23 10.83 -19.08
C ASP A 329 -21.78 10.02 -20.27
N ARG A 330 -23.05 9.60 -20.23
CA ARG A 330 -23.71 8.92 -21.35
C ARG A 330 -23.83 9.85 -22.56
N ASP A 331 -24.36 11.05 -22.35
CA ASP A 331 -24.55 12.06 -23.39
C ASP A 331 -23.21 12.37 -24.09
N TYR A 332 -22.13 12.54 -23.32
CA TYR A 332 -20.80 12.76 -23.89
C TYR A 332 -20.27 11.53 -24.65
N ASN A 333 -20.47 10.32 -24.13
CA ASN A 333 -20.04 9.10 -24.84
C ASN A 333 -20.79 8.90 -26.17
N GLU A 334 -22.06 9.30 -26.25
CA GLU A 334 -22.83 9.33 -27.50
C GLU A 334 -22.26 10.34 -28.50
N LEU A 335 -21.87 11.54 -28.04
CA LEU A 335 -21.16 12.53 -28.87
C LEU A 335 -19.81 12.00 -29.38
N VAL A 336 -19.06 11.28 -28.54
CA VAL A 336 -17.82 10.63 -28.95
C VAL A 336 -18.09 9.54 -29.99
N ALA A 337 -19.17 8.77 -29.83
CA ALA A 337 -19.54 7.72 -30.77
C ALA A 337 -19.94 8.29 -32.13
N SER A 338 -20.73 9.37 -32.16
CA SER A 338 -21.11 10.05 -33.41
C SER A 338 -19.90 10.69 -34.11
N ALA A 339 -18.97 11.29 -33.36
CA ALA A 339 -17.71 11.80 -33.88
C ALA A 339 -16.81 10.68 -34.45
N LYS A 340 -16.78 9.50 -33.81
CA LYS A 340 -16.06 8.33 -34.33
C LYS A 340 -16.67 7.81 -35.62
N ALA A 341 -18.00 7.76 -35.71
CA ALA A 341 -18.71 7.26 -36.88
C ALA A 341 -18.48 8.13 -38.13
N THR A 342 -18.28 9.44 -37.94
CA THR A 342 -17.98 10.40 -39.01
C THR A 342 -16.50 10.48 -39.38
N HIS A 343 -15.61 9.92 -38.56
CA HIS A 343 -14.17 9.93 -38.82
C HIS A 343 -13.79 8.87 -39.88
N SER A 344 -13.37 9.32 -41.08
CA SER A 344 -12.87 8.43 -42.11
C SER A 344 -11.54 7.78 -41.70
N LYS A 345 -11.43 6.45 -41.87
CA LYS A 345 -10.21 5.67 -41.57
C LYS A 345 -9.05 5.95 -42.55
N ASP A 346 -9.34 6.58 -43.69
CA ASP A 346 -8.35 6.84 -44.75
C ASP A 346 -7.54 8.12 -44.54
N SER A 347 -7.86 8.89 -43.48
CA SER A 347 -7.22 10.18 -43.18
C SER A 347 -5.80 10.08 -42.59
N GLY A 348 -5.34 8.89 -42.21
CA GLY A 348 -4.02 8.67 -41.60
C GLY A 348 -3.82 9.31 -40.21
N SER A 349 -4.75 10.15 -39.73
CA SER A 349 -4.72 10.76 -38.41
C SER A 349 -5.40 9.88 -37.36
N ALA A 350 -4.77 9.76 -36.19
CA ALA A 350 -5.39 9.08 -35.05
C ALA A 350 -6.64 9.85 -34.57
N PHE A 351 -7.73 9.13 -34.30
CA PHE A 351 -8.96 9.71 -33.77
C PHE A 351 -8.69 10.43 -32.45
N ALA A 352 -8.98 11.73 -32.40
CA ALA A 352 -9.00 12.53 -31.18
C ALA A 352 -10.44 12.67 -30.68
N ALA A 353 -10.67 12.36 -29.39
CA ALA A 353 -11.98 12.56 -28.78
C ALA A 353 -12.33 14.07 -28.77
N PRO A 354 -13.59 14.44 -29.04
CA PRO A 354 -14.03 15.84 -28.98
C PRO A 354 -13.80 16.43 -27.59
N PHE A 355 -13.60 17.75 -27.51
CA PHE A 355 -13.60 18.45 -26.23
C PHE A 355 -14.99 18.41 -25.59
N VAL A 356 -15.03 18.40 -24.25
CA VAL A 356 -16.28 18.48 -23.50
C VAL A 356 -16.96 19.84 -23.81
N PRO A 357 -18.25 19.86 -24.18
CA PRO A 357 -18.96 21.12 -24.39
C PRO A 357 -18.98 22.01 -23.15
N ALA A 358 -18.78 23.32 -23.33
CA ALA A 358 -18.70 24.28 -22.23
C ALA A 358 -19.95 24.31 -21.32
N ALA A 359 -21.14 24.06 -21.89
CA ALA A 359 -22.38 23.97 -21.12
C ALA A 359 -22.37 22.78 -20.14
N MET A 360 -21.90 21.61 -20.58
CA MET A 360 -21.77 20.43 -19.71
C MET A 360 -20.69 20.64 -18.65
N GLU A 361 -19.59 21.28 -19.01
CA GLU A 361 -18.52 21.65 -18.08
C GLU A 361 -19.02 22.58 -16.97
N ALA A 362 -19.77 23.63 -17.31
CA ALA A 362 -20.34 24.57 -16.35
C ALA A 362 -21.32 23.90 -15.37
N GLU A 363 -22.15 22.97 -15.86
CA GLU A 363 -23.07 22.20 -15.03
C GLU A 363 -22.31 21.34 -13.99
N VAL A 364 -21.22 20.68 -14.41
CA VAL A 364 -20.37 19.89 -13.52
C VAL A 364 -19.67 20.77 -12.48
N VAL A 365 -19.16 21.94 -12.87
CA VAL A 365 -18.53 22.91 -11.96
C VAL A 365 -19.50 23.38 -10.89
N GLN A 366 -20.74 23.70 -11.27
CA GLN A 366 -21.79 24.09 -10.33
C GLN A 366 -22.12 22.95 -9.35
N ALA A 367 -22.24 21.72 -9.85
CA ALA A 367 -22.48 20.53 -9.02
C ALA A 367 -21.36 20.29 -8.00
N ILE A 368 -20.08 20.46 -8.40
CA ILE A 368 -18.92 20.32 -7.51
C ILE A 368 -19.03 21.32 -6.35
N ARG A 369 -19.28 22.60 -6.64
CA ARG A 369 -19.36 23.65 -5.62
C ARG A 369 -20.54 23.47 -4.68
N ALA A 370 -21.71 23.11 -5.22
CA ALA A 370 -22.93 22.94 -4.44
C ALA A 370 -22.84 21.74 -3.47
N TYR A 371 -22.30 20.60 -3.90
CA TYR A 371 -22.34 19.35 -3.13
C TYR A 371 -20.99 18.90 -2.58
N ARG A 372 -19.92 19.67 -2.81
CA ARG A 372 -18.53 19.34 -2.47
C ARG A 372 -18.12 17.98 -3.02
N LEU A 373 -18.36 17.79 -4.32
CA LEU A 373 -18.01 16.55 -5.00
C LEU A 373 -16.50 16.42 -5.15
N GLU A 374 -16.03 15.19 -5.09
CA GLU A 374 -14.62 14.85 -5.27
C GLU A 374 -14.39 14.12 -6.60
N ARG A 375 -13.11 13.99 -6.97
CA ARG A 375 -12.63 13.35 -8.21
C ARG A 375 -13.29 12.01 -8.51
N GLU A 376 -13.50 11.14 -7.52
CA GLU A 376 -14.10 9.81 -7.71
C GLU A 376 -15.56 9.84 -8.20
N HIS A 377 -16.26 10.98 -8.06
CA HIS A 377 -17.61 11.16 -8.58
C HIS A 377 -17.62 11.65 -10.04
N MET A 378 -16.48 12.14 -10.54
CA MET A 378 -16.39 12.76 -11.85
C MET A 378 -16.22 11.70 -12.93
N PRO A 379 -16.94 11.83 -14.06
CA PRO A 379 -16.69 10.97 -15.21
C PRO A 379 -15.33 11.29 -15.84
N THR A 380 -14.70 10.26 -16.42
CA THR A 380 -13.28 10.32 -16.83
C THR A 380 -13.00 11.41 -17.86
N ALA A 381 -13.94 11.69 -18.76
CA ALA A 381 -13.79 12.72 -19.78
C ALA A 381 -13.62 14.13 -19.19
N PHE A 382 -14.38 14.44 -18.14
CA PHE A 382 -14.36 15.74 -17.46
C PHE A 382 -13.07 15.99 -16.67
N LEU A 383 -12.29 14.94 -16.37
CA LEU A 383 -11.00 15.07 -15.68
C LEU A 383 -9.88 15.65 -16.56
N ASN A 384 -10.16 15.99 -17.82
CA ASN A 384 -9.23 16.73 -18.66
C ASN A 384 -9.50 18.24 -18.68
N SER A 385 -10.62 18.70 -18.13
CA SER A 385 -10.96 20.12 -18.05
C SER A 385 -10.20 20.82 -16.91
N ALA A 386 -9.63 22.00 -17.20
CA ALA A 386 -9.01 22.85 -16.20
C ALA A 386 -10.05 23.48 -15.25
N ALA A 387 -11.24 23.86 -15.74
CA ALA A 387 -12.27 24.47 -14.90
C ALA A 387 -12.83 23.48 -13.86
N VAL A 388 -13.02 22.21 -14.27
CA VAL A 388 -13.43 21.13 -13.36
C VAL A 388 -12.37 20.93 -12.27
N TRP A 389 -11.09 20.86 -12.61
CA TRP A 389 -10.02 20.74 -11.62
C TRP A 389 -9.89 21.96 -10.71
N ALA A 390 -10.10 23.17 -11.23
CA ALA A 390 -10.13 24.39 -10.43
C ALA A 390 -11.25 24.31 -9.36
N ALA A 391 -12.45 23.93 -9.75
CA ALA A 391 -13.57 23.74 -8.82
C ALA A 391 -13.31 22.62 -7.79
N LEU A 392 -12.69 21.51 -8.22
CA LEU A 392 -12.31 20.43 -7.30
C LEU A 392 -11.31 20.94 -6.24
N THR A 393 -10.28 21.69 -6.65
CA THR A 393 -9.22 22.17 -5.72
C THR A 393 -9.72 23.03 -4.58
N GLU A 394 -10.86 23.70 -4.72
CA GLU A 394 -11.49 24.50 -3.67
C GLU A 394 -11.82 23.67 -2.41
N ASN A 395 -12.10 22.36 -2.58
CA ASN A 395 -12.57 21.49 -1.49
C ASN A 395 -11.72 20.22 -1.27
N LEU A 396 -10.58 20.07 -1.96
CA LEU A 396 -9.76 18.86 -1.82
C LEU A 396 -9.12 18.77 -0.42
N GLY A 397 -9.29 17.62 0.23
CA GLY A 397 -8.48 17.28 1.40
C GLY A 397 -7.01 17.09 1.03
N LEU A 398 -6.10 17.37 1.97
CA LEU A 398 -4.65 17.37 1.73
C LEU A 398 -4.13 16.09 1.06
N THR A 399 -4.58 14.90 1.50
CA THR A 399 -4.16 13.63 0.88
C THR A 399 -4.60 13.50 -0.57
N ALA A 400 -5.78 14.03 -0.92
CA ALA A 400 -6.29 14.02 -2.28
C ALA A 400 -5.56 15.06 -3.15
N LEU A 401 -5.24 16.22 -2.58
CA LEU A 401 -4.44 17.25 -3.21
C LEU A 401 -3.06 16.71 -3.61
N LEU A 402 -2.32 16.13 -2.66
CA LEU A 402 -0.97 15.59 -2.88
C LEU A 402 -0.91 14.49 -3.95
N ARG A 403 -1.96 13.66 -4.07
CA ARG A 403 -2.04 12.62 -5.11
C ARG A 403 -2.29 13.18 -6.50
N ASN A 404 -2.90 14.36 -6.60
CA ASN A 404 -3.34 14.95 -7.85
C ASN A 404 -2.50 16.17 -8.29
N LEU A 405 -1.47 16.58 -7.53
CA LEU A 405 -0.58 17.69 -7.89
C LEU A 405 -0.03 17.56 -9.32
N ASN A 406 0.39 16.36 -9.70
CA ASN A 406 0.87 16.05 -11.05
C ASN A 406 -0.16 16.40 -12.13
N LYS A 407 -1.43 16.05 -11.90
CA LYS A 407 -2.52 16.32 -12.84
C LYS A 407 -2.87 17.80 -12.86
N LEU A 408 -2.88 18.48 -11.72
CA LEU A 408 -3.11 19.93 -11.63
C LEU A 408 -2.06 20.72 -12.42
N SER A 409 -0.81 20.29 -12.35
CA SER A 409 0.29 20.87 -13.12
C SER A 409 0.15 20.56 -14.61
N ALA A 410 -0.23 19.33 -14.97
CA ALA A 410 -0.45 18.92 -16.36
C ALA A 410 -1.61 19.69 -17.04
N VAL A 411 -2.65 20.08 -16.30
CA VAL A 411 -3.74 20.92 -16.83
C VAL A 411 -3.43 22.42 -16.78
N GLY A 412 -2.24 22.82 -16.33
CA GLY A 412 -1.80 24.21 -16.31
C GLY A 412 -2.36 25.06 -15.16
N LEU A 413 -2.89 24.44 -14.09
CA LEU A 413 -3.43 25.15 -12.92
C LEU A 413 -2.37 25.53 -11.87
N LEU A 414 -1.15 25.00 -12.03
CA LEU A 414 0.01 25.29 -11.17
C LEU A 414 1.09 26.08 -11.93
N ASP A 415 0.70 26.73 -13.02
CA ASP A 415 1.57 27.64 -13.77
C ASP A 415 1.65 29.00 -13.05
N ASP A 416 2.84 29.39 -12.59
CA ASP A 416 3.08 30.59 -11.79
C ASP A 416 3.09 31.87 -12.64
N ASP A 417 3.23 31.74 -13.96
CA ASP A 417 3.20 32.87 -14.89
C ASP A 417 1.78 33.46 -15.02
N LYS A 418 0.76 32.63 -14.75
CA LYS A 418 -0.65 33.03 -14.80
C LYS A 418 -1.11 33.62 -13.48
N GLN A 419 -1.49 34.90 -13.48
CA GLN A 419 -1.94 35.61 -12.27
C GLN A 419 -3.14 34.93 -11.58
N GLU A 420 -4.07 34.35 -12.34
CA GLU A 420 -5.23 33.60 -11.83
C GLU A 420 -4.86 32.34 -11.03
N ASN A 421 -3.68 31.77 -11.27
CA ASN A 421 -3.20 30.58 -10.59
C ASN A 421 -2.46 30.89 -9.30
N LYS A 422 -1.86 32.08 -9.17
CA LYS A 422 -1.01 32.44 -8.02
C LYS A 422 -1.76 32.28 -6.69
N ALA A 423 -2.98 32.79 -6.60
CA ALA A 423 -3.81 32.64 -5.39
C ALA A 423 -4.06 31.16 -5.02
N ARG A 424 -4.23 30.29 -6.02
CA ARG A 424 -4.39 28.84 -5.81
C ARG A 424 -3.09 28.19 -5.35
N ILE A 425 -1.97 28.55 -5.97
CA ILE A 425 -0.64 28.07 -5.58
C ILE A 425 -0.35 28.48 -4.14
N ASP A 426 -0.65 29.73 -3.77
CA ASP A 426 -0.47 30.25 -2.41
C ASP A 426 -1.33 29.49 -1.39
N MET A 427 -2.60 29.23 -1.72
CA MET A 427 -3.47 28.40 -0.90
C MET A 427 -2.92 26.98 -0.72
N ILE A 428 -2.42 26.35 -1.79
CA ILE A 428 -1.82 25.01 -1.73
C ILE A 428 -0.57 25.01 -0.86
N VAL A 429 0.33 25.98 -1.05
CA VAL A 429 1.55 26.13 -0.25
C VAL A 429 1.18 26.29 1.22
N MET A 430 0.24 27.18 1.55
CA MET A 430 -0.23 27.39 2.92
C MET A 430 -0.84 26.13 3.53
N GLN A 431 -1.62 25.34 2.77
CA GLN A 431 -2.20 24.08 3.26
C GLN A 431 -1.13 23.01 3.51
N VAL A 432 -0.14 22.92 2.64
CA VAL A 432 0.93 21.91 2.70
C VAL A 432 1.92 22.19 3.83
N THR A 433 2.20 23.46 4.13
CA THR A 433 3.13 23.86 5.20
C THR A 433 2.47 24.00 6.58
N ASN A 434 1.14 23.85 6.68
CA ASN A 434 0.43 23.96 7.96
C ASN A 434 0.49 22.66 8.78
N VAL A 435 1.11 22.73 9.96
CA VAL A 435 1.31 21.59 10.87
C VAL A 435 0.00 20.97 11.34
N ASP A 436 -1.03 21.77 11.64
CA ASP A 436 -2.32 21.27 12.11
C ASP A 436 -3.10 20.57 11.01
N VAL A 437 -2.99 21.06 9.76
CA VAL A 437 -3.56 20.38 8.59
C VAL A 437 -2.86 19.03 8.36
N LEU A 438 -1.52 19.00 8.43
CA LEU A 438 -0.73 17.77 8.31
C LEU A 438 -1.13 16.73 9.38
N LYS A 439 -1.27 17.15 10.65
CA LYS A 439 -1.69 16.29 11.77
C LYS A 439 -3.12 15.78 11.62
N ARG A 440 -4.09 16.64 11.31
CA ARG A 440 -5.49 16.24 11.11
C ARG A 440 -5.66 15.28 9.94
N ALA A 441 -4.91 15.48 8.86
CA ALA A 441 -4.88 14.59 7.71
C ALA A 441 -4.09 13.29 7.96
N ARG A 442 -3.42 13.15 9.12
CA ARG A 442 -2.50 12.05 9.46
C ARG A 442 -1.49 11.81 8.35
N MET A 443 -0.87 12.88 7.86
CA MET A 443 0.09 12.81 6.77
C MET A 443 1.38 12.15 7.25
N HIS A 444 1.61 10.94 6.75
CA HIS A 444 2.85 10.23 7.01
C HIS A 444 4.01 10.84 6.20
N PRO A 445 5.20 11.04 6.78
CA PRO A 445 6.33 11.65 6.09
C PRO A 445 6.72 10.96 4.77
N PHE A 446 6.69 9.62 4.75
CA PHE A 446 6.90 8.84 3.52
C PHE A 446 5.95 9.23 2.37
N ASN A 447 4.69 9.56 2.67
CA ASN A 447 3.72 9.94 1.65
C ASN A 447 4.07 11.31 1.06
N VAL A 448 4.48 12.27 1.91
CA VAL A 448 4.95 13.59 1.46
C VAL A 448 6.22 13.44 0.62
N LEU A 449 7.16 12.61 1.07
CA LEU A 449 8.41 12.32 0.39
C LEU A 449 8.19 11.70 -0.99
N THR A 450 7.33 10.69 -1.07
CA THR A 450 6.98 10.03 -2.33
C THR A 450 6.31 11.02 -3.29
N THR A 451 5.43 11.89 -2.78
CA THR A 451 4.80 12.94 -3.58
C THR A 451 5.82 13.95 -4.10
N LEU A 452 6.74 14.43 -3.24
CA LEU A 452 7.82 15.35 -3.61
C LEU A 452 8.65 14.79 -4.77
N LEU A 453 9.21 13.60 -4.60
CA LEU A 453 10.07 12.95 -5.59
C LEU A 453 9.31 12.66 -6.90
N THR A 454 8.05 12.24 -6.79
CA THR A 454 7.21 12.01 -7.98
C THR A 454 6.97 13.32 -8.72
N TYR A 455 6.58 14.40 -8.01
CA TYR A 455 6.28 15.68 -8.62
C TYR A 455 7.50 16.32 -9.28
N GLN A 456 8.67 16.28 -8.61
CA GLN A 456 9.95 16.76 -9.13
C GLN A 456 10.38 16.05 -10.41
N SER A 457 10.02 14.77 -10.59
CA SER A 457 10.40 14.03 -11.80
C SER A 457 9.77 14.56 -13.10
N GLY A 458 8.72 15.39 -13.01
CA GLY A 458 8.02 15.97 -14.16
C GLY A 458 7.26 14.98 -15.05
N ARG A 459 7.24 13.69 -14.68
CA ARG A 459 6.60 12.62 -15.47
C ARG A 459 6.06 11.48 -14.62
N GLY A 460 5.00 10.85 -15.11
CA GLY A 460 4.41 9.69 -14.46
C GLY A 460 5.32 8.46 -14.55
N ALA A 461 5.47 7.74 -13.43
CA ALA A 461 6.21 6.46 -13.43
C ALA A 461 5.49 5.36 -14.23
N ARG A 462 4.17 5.44 -14.32
CA ARG A 462 3.30 4.55 -15.10
C ARG A 462 2.37 5.43 -15.96
N GLY A 463 2.60 5.45 -17.27
CA GLY A 463 1.81 6.23 -18.24
C GLY A 463 2.61 7.26 -19.02
N SER A 464 1.91 8.01 -19.89
CA SER A 464 2.48 9.05 -20.76
C SER A 464 2.33 10.48 -20.22
N LEU A 465 1.76 10.63 -19.02
CA LEU A 465 1.53 11.95 -18.42
C LEU A 465 2.87 12.62 -18.07
N SER A 466 3.07 13.83 -18.58
CA SER A 466 4.16 14.73 -18.22
C SER A 466 3.60 16.07 -17.76
N TRP A 467 4.37 16.82 -16.97
CA TRP A 467 3.94 18.11 -16.45
C TRP A 467 5.12 19.06 -16.18
N PRO A 468 4.88 20.38 -16.27
CA PRO A 468 5.84 21.37 -15.79
C PRO A 468 5.95 21.31 -14.26
N VAL A 469 7.16 21.44 -13.73
CA VAL A 469 7.43 21.39 -12.29
C VAL A 469 7.47 22.79 -11.72
N ASN A 470 6.56 23.09 -10.79
CA ASN A 470 6.55 24.37 -10.08
C ASN A 470 7.48 24.32 -8.85
N ARG A 471 8.51 25.18 -8.84
CA ARG A 471 9.50 25.25 -7.76
C ARG A 471 8.91 25.63 -6.39
N ARG A 472 7.88 26.48 -6.35
CA ARG A 472 7.23 26.89 -5.09
C ARG A 472 6.56 25.70 -4.40
N ILE A 473 5.92 24.85 -5.18
CA ILE A 473 5.29 23.61 -4.69
C ILE A 473 6.34 22.61 -4.20
N VAL A 474 7.45 22.46 -4.93
CA VAL A 474 8.57 21.61 -4.52
C VAL A 474 9.13 22.03 -3.17
N ASN A 475 9.43 23.32 -3.00
CA ASN A 475 9.95 23.87 -1.74
C ASN A 475 8.94 23.68 -0.59
N ALA A 476 7.64 23.88 -0.86
CA ALA A 476 6.60 23.66 0.14
C ALA A 476 6.47 22.20 0.58
N LEU A 477 6.58 21.25 -0.35
CA LEU A 477 6.56 19.82 -0.07
C LEU A 477 7.79 19.37 0.74
N GLU A 478 8.95 19.93 0.43
CA GLU A 478 10.17 19.70 1.20
C GLU A 478 10.03 20.22 2.63
N GLN A 479 9.52 21.44 2.83
CA GLN A 479 9.21 21.95 4.16
C GLN A 479 8.20 21.06 4.90
N ALA A 480 7.13 20.63 4.22
CA ALA A 480 6.11 19.75 4.77
C ALA A 480 6.68 18.40 5.22
N TYR A 481 7.68 17.86 4.51
CA TYR A 481 8.36 16.63 4.90
C TYR A 481 8.99 16.79 6.29
N TYR A 482 9.76 17.86 6.53
CA TYR A 482 10.37 18.09 7.85
C TYR A 482 9.33 18.43 8.92
N LEU A 483 8.30 19.22 8.59
CA LEU A 483 7.22 19.53 9.51
C LEU A 483 6.42 18.28 9.92
N SER A 484 6.31 17.28 9.04
CA SER A 484 5.68 16.00 9.37
C SER A 484 6.45 15.20 10.42
N PHE A 485 7.74 15.49 10.63
CA PHE A 485 8.55 14.95 11.74
C PHE A 485 8.65 15.87 12.95
N LYS A 486 8.18 17.13 12.91
CA LYS A 486 8.32 18.11 14.02
C LYS A 486 7.52 17.74 15.29
N ALA A 487 6.93 16.54 15.33
CA ALA A 487 6.43 15.89 16.53
C ALA A 487 7.50 15.04 17.26
N VAL A 488 8.71 14.89 16.71
CA VAL A 488 9.82 14.19 17.35
C VAL A 488 10.45 15.14 18.37
N VAL A 489 10.30 14.82 19.65
CA VAL A 489 10.96 15.54 20.74
C VAL A 489 12.46 15.19 20.70
N PRO A 490 13.36 16.17 20.61
CA PRO A 490 14.80 15.90 20.61
C PRO A 490 15.20 15.29 21.95
N THR A 491 16.10 14.33 21.92
CA THR A 491 16.63 13.69 23.13
C THR A 491 17.82 14.45 23.69
N GLY A 492 18.49 15.29 22.87
CA GLY A 492 19.68 16.03 23.26
C GLY A 492 20.93 15.15 23.38
N LYS A 493 20.87 13.90 22.94
CA LYS A 493 21.98 12.95 22.99
C LYS A 493 22.90 13.12 21.77
N ARG A 494 24.07 12.48 21.86
CA ARG A 494 25.03 12.37 20.75
C ARG A 494 24.65 11.17 19.90
N TYR A 495 24.41 11.40 18.61
CA TYR A 495 24.07 10.37 17.63
C TYR A 495 25.20 10.19 16.63
N LEU A 496 25.51 8.92 16.34
CA LEU A 496 26.26 8.54 15.15
C LEU A 496 25.31 7.71 14.27
N VAL A 497 24.98 8.23 13.10
CA VAL A 497 24.10 7.56 12.14
C VAL A 497 24.96 6.97 11.03
N ALA A 498 25.07 5.63 11.02
CA ALA A 498 25.74 4.90 9.96
C ALA A 498 24.72 4.41 8.92
N ILE A 499 24.81 4.89 7.69
CA ILE A 499 23.93 4.52 6.58
C ILE A 499 24.59 3.41 5.77
N ASP A 500 23.92 2.26 5.69
CA ASP A 500 24.30 1.20 4.76
C ASP A 500 24.05 1.68 3.32
N VAL A 501 25.12 1.78 2.53
CA VAL A 501 25.06 2.14 1.10
C VAL A 501 25.43 0.98 0.19
N SER A 502 25.47 -0.25 0.72
CA SER A 502 25.74 -1.49 -0.03
C SER A 502 24.80 -1.66 -1.24
N GLY A 503 25.21 -2.51 -2.19
CA GLY A 503 24.41 -2.79 -3.39
C GLY A 503 22.98 -3.25 -3.08
N SER A 504 22.79 -3.96 -1.96
CA SER A 504 21.48 -4.43 -1.51
C SER A 504 20.49 -3.28 -1.22
N MET A 505 20.99 -2.14 -0.73
CA MET A 505 20.21 -0.96 -0.39
C MET A 505 19.72 -0.17 -1.61
N GLY A 506 20.41 -0.31 -2.76
CA GLY A 506 20.01 0.28 -4.04
C GLY A 506 19.17 -0.64 -4.93
N TRP A 507 18.90 -1.88 -4.51
CA TRP A 507 18.30 -2.90 -5.37
C TRP A 507 16.79 -2.74 -5.56
N SER A 508 16.05 -2.51 -4.47
CA SER A 508 14.60 -2.41 -4.52
C SER A 508 14.07 -1.14 -3.89
N ASN A 509 12.88 -0.76 -4.36
CA ASN A 509 12.21 0.42 -3.87
C ASN A 509 11.38 0.11 -2.64
N VAL A 510 11.42 1.00 -1.66
CA VAL A 510 10.68 0.85 -0.40
C VAL A 510 9.18 0.97 -0.66
N MET A 511 8.40 0.08 -0.06
CA MET A 511 6.93 0.07 -0.12
C MET A 511 6.36 0.10 -1.56
N ASN A 512 7.08 -0.46 -2.55
CA ASN A 512 6.68 -0.44 -3.96
C ASN A 512 6.55 0.99 -4.54
N SER A 513 7.25 1.96 -3.94
CA SER A 513 7.38 3.29 -4.53
C SER A 513 8.12 3.18 -5.87
N ALA A 514 7.81 4.03 -6.83
CA ALA A 514 8.53 4.03 -8.11
C ALA A 514 9.81 4.88 -8.09
N VAL A 515 10.02 5.62 -6.99
CA VAL A 515 10.93 6.79 -6.95
C VAL A 515 11.97 6.72 -5.83
N MET A 516 11.90 5.73 -4.93
CA MET A 516 12.75 5.74 -3.73
C MET A 516 13.26 4.34 -3.35
N THR A 517 14.58 4.22 -3.28
CA THR A 517 15.29 3.02 -2.81
C THR A 517 15.37 2.94 -1.29
N SER A 518 15.79 1.80 -0.74
CA SER A 518 16.07 1.65 0.70
C SER A 518 17.17 2.59 1.17
N ARG A 519 18.18 2.83 0.32
CA ARG A 519 19.25 3.81 0.56
C ARG A 519 18.69 5.22 0.70
N ASP A 520 17.85 5.65 -0.24
CA ASP A 520 17.26 7.00 -0.23
C ASP A 520 16.37 7.20 1.00
N ALA A 521 15.60 6.18 1.38
CA ALA A 521 14.77 6.22 2.58
C ALA A 521 15.61 6.33 3.86
N ALA A 522 16.72 5.59 3.95
CA ALA A 522 17.63 5.66 5.09
C ALA A 522 18.31 7.03 5.20
N ALA A 523 18.75 7.59 4.07
CA ALA A 523 19.34 8.93 4.03
C ALA A 523 18.33 10.03 4.39
N ALA A 524 17.07 9.90 3.94
CA ALA A 524 16.01 10.82 4.32
C ALA A 524 15.72 10.76 5.84
N LEU A 525 15.74 9.58 6.45
CA LEU A 525 15.62 9.44 7.91
C LEU A 525 16.82 10.04 8.66
N ALA A 526 18.04 9.86 8.15
CA ALA A 526 19.24 10.46 8.72
C ALA A 526 19.16 11.99 8.71
N MET A 527 18.67 12.59 7.61
CA MET A 527 18.42 14.03 7.51
C MET A 527 17.48 14.55 8.60
N THR A 528 16.44 13.78 8.95
CA THR A 528 15.53 14.14 10.04
C THR A 528 16.27 14.18 11.39
N LEU A 529 17.15 13.21 11.66
CA LEU A 529 17.93 13.19 12.90
C LEU A 529 18.92 14.36 12.95
N VAL A 530 19.64 14.64 11.87
CA VAL A 530 20.58 15.77 11.77
C VAL A 530 19.89 17.12 12.01
N ARG A 531 18.64 17.28 11.56
CA ARG A 531 17.86 18.50 11.78
C ARG A 531 17.22 18.59 13.16
N THR A 532 17.01 17.46 13.83
CA THR A 532 16.32 17.40 15.14
C THR A 532 17.31 17.42 16.30
N GLU A 533 18.38 16.64 16.22
CA GLU A 533 19.37 16.48 17.28
C GLU A 533 20.52 17.49 17.12
N PRO A 534 21.04 18.07 18.22
CA PRO A 534 22.11 19.06 18.15
C PRO A 534 23.45 18.46 17.74
N LEU A 535 23.70 17.19 18.12
CA LEU A 535 24.96 16.48 17.89
C LEU A 535 24.67 15.16 17.17
N CYS A 536 24.71 15.19 15.84
CA CYS A 536 24.44 14.03 14.99
C CYS A 536 25.45 13.97 13.84
N ASP A 537 26.39 13.03 13.93
CA ASP A 537 27.34 12.74 12.86
C ASP A 537 26.79 11.64 11.96
N VAL A 538 27.03 11.78 10.65
CA VAL A 538 26.55 10.81 9.66
C VAL A 538 27.72 10.24 8.87
N VAL A 539 27.75 8.92 8.78
CA VAL A 539 28.73 8.15 8.01
C VAL A 539 28.00 7.19 7.09
N ALA A 540 28.60 6.86 5.96
CA ALA A 540 28.13 5.82 5.07
C ALA A 540 29.08 4.61 5.15
N PHE A 541 28.57 3.40 4.97
CA PHE A 541 29.41 2.22 4.95
C PHE A 541 29.01 1.20 3.88
N THR A 542 30.03 0.52 3.35
CA THR A 542 29.90 -0.72 2.58
C THR A 542 30.77 -1.79 3.25
N THR A 543 31.97 -2.04 2.73
CA THR A 543 33.06 -2.77 3.41
C THR A 543 33.95 -1.83 4.22
N THR A 544 33.96 -0.54 3.88
CA THR A 544 34.71 0.51 4.57
C THR A 544 33.79 1.63 5.03
N LEU A 545 34.16 2.30 6.12
CA LEU A 545 33.51 3.51 6.58
C LEU A 545 33.96 4.69 5.71
N THR A 546 32.98 5.42 5.20
CA THR A 546 33.19 6.62 4.38
C THR A 546 32.46 7.79 5.03
N PRO A 547 33.12 8.95 5.21
CA PRO A 547 32.44 10.14 5.71
C PRO A 547 31.27 10.51 4.81
N PHE A 548 30.11 10.77 5.40
CA PHE A 548 28.92 11.24 4.68
C PHE A 548 28.36 12.50 5.35
N PRO A 549 29.07 13.64 5.22
CA PRO A 549 28.67 14.87 5.88
C PRO A 549 27.31 15.31 5.34
N LEU A 550 26.33 15.35 6.25
CA LEU A 550 25.00 15.89 6.03
C LEU A 550 24.86 17.18 6.84
N SER A 551 24.50 18.27 6.16
CA SER A 551 24.18 19.55 6.78
C SER A 551 22.67 19.68 6.99
N LYS A 552 22.27 20.55 7.93
CA LYS A 552 20.87 20.95 8.13
C LYS A 552 20.31 21.64 6.88
N ASP A 553 21.16 22.29 6.10
CA ASP A 553 20.79 23.04 4.89
C ASP A 553 20.73 22.17 3.63
N ASP A 554 21.21 20.93 3.70
CA ASP A 554 21.18 20.04 2.53
C ASP A 554 19.74 19.76 2.11
N THR A 555 19.46 19.84 0.80
CA THR A 555 18.18 19.43 0.25
C THR A 555 18.12 17.92 0.08
N LEU A 556 16.92 17.36 0.04
CA LEU A 556 16.76 15.93 -0.21
C LEU A 556 17.35 15.50 -1.57
N SER A 557 17.25 16.37 -2.58
CA SER A 557 17.82 16.10 -3.91
C SER A 557 19.35 15.99 -3.84
N ASP A 558 20.01 16.87 -3.09
CA ASP A 558 21.45 16.84 -2.91
C ASP A 558 21.89 15.54 -2.25
N VAL A 559 21.15 15.10 -1.23
CA VAL A 559 21.40 13.85 -0.53
C VAL A 559 21.26 12.64 -1.47
N GLN A 560 20.20 12.58 -2.28
CA GLN A 560 20.01 11.51 -3.27
C GLN A 560 21.10 11.49 -4.34
N GLN A 561 21.55 12.66 -4.79
CA GLN A 561 22.60 12.74 -5.79
C GLN A 561 23.94 12.28 -5.19
N ARG A 562 24.25 12.66 -3.95
CA ARG A 562 25.44 12.19 -3.23
C ARG A 562 25.41 10.68 -2.98
N THR A 563 24.29 10.10 -2.54
CA THR A 563 24.16 8.65 -2.34
C THR A 563 24.19 7.84 -3.64
N THR A 564 23.79 8.44 -4.77
CA THR A 564 23.87 7.81 -6.10
C THR A 564 25.28 7.86 -6.70
N ASN A 565 26.10 8.84 -6.31
CA ASN A 565 27.45 9.02 -6.84
C ASN A 565 28.54 8.34 -6.00
N MET A 566 28.19 7.70 -4.88
CA MET A 566 29.15 6.97 -4.05
C MET A 566 29.70 5.74 -4.79
N PRO A 567 31.00 5.45 -4.66
CA PRO A 567 31.61 4.28 -5.28
C PRO A 567 30.98 3.01 -4.71
N PHE A 568 30.20 2.33 -5.54
CA PHE A 568 29.54 1.10 -5.17
C PHE A 568 30.54 -0.03 -5.17
N GLY A 569 30.62 -0.80 -4.08
CA GLY A 569 31.05 -2.20 -4.18
C GLY A 569 30.27 -2.85 -5.33
N ALA A 570 31.00 -3.48 -6.26
CA ALA A 570 30.56 -3.77 -7.64
C ALA A 570 29.09 -4.20 -7.76
N PHE A 571 28.27 -3.39 -8.45
CA PHE A 571 27.04 -3.90 -9.07
C PHE A 571 26.46 -3.02 -10.19
N THR A 572 26.41 -3.58 -11.40
CA THR A 572 25.62 -3.10 -12.55
C THR A 572 24.15 -3.51 -12.41
N ARG A 573 23.21 -2.56 -12.52
CA ARG A 573 21.76 -2.87 -12.58
C ARG A 573 21.47 -3.93 -13.66
N PRO A 574 20.90 -5.10 -13.35
CA PRO A 574 20.37 -5.96 -14.38
C PRO A 574 19.14 -5.26 -14.97
N ARG A 575 19.02 -5.33 -16.29
CA ARG A 575 17.82 -4.87 -17.01
C ARG A 575 16.58 -5.45 -16.31
N ARG A 576 15.57 -4.59 -16.11
CA ARG A 576 14.24 -4.93 -15.56
C ARG A 576 13.84 -6.35 -15.99
N CYS A 577 13.33 -7.17 -15.06
CA CYS A 577 12.62 -8.40 -15.41
C CYS A 577 11.66 -8.11 -16.55
N ALA A 578 12.00 -8.60 -17.74
CA ALA A 578 11.30 -8.29 -18.97
C ALA A 578 9.87 -8.84 -18.89
N SER A 579 8.88 -7.96 -19.01
CA SER A 579 7.61 -8.34 -19.58
C SER A 579 7.85 -8.73 -21.04
N THR A 580 7.40 -9.92 -21.40
CA THR A 580 7.39 -10.51 -22.74
C THR A 580 7.10 -9.48 -23.85
N ALA A 581 8.12 -9.15 -24.64
CA ALA A 581 8.02 -8.57 -25.97
C ALA A 581 9.26 -9.04 -26.77
N PRO A 582 9.12 -9.41 -28.06
CA PRO A 582 10.21 -9.99 -28.83
C PRO A 582 11.27 -8.94 -29.18
N ARG A 583 12.54 -9.34 -29.16
CA ARG A 583 13.69 -8.50 -29.55
C ARG A 583 13.83 -8.44 -31.07
N PRO A 584 14.24 -7.31 -31.67
CA PRO A 584 14.86 -7.30 -32.98
C PRO A 584 16.31 -7.77 -32.89
N SER A 585 16.76 -8.51 -33.91
CA SER A 585 18.13 -9.01 -34.08
C SER A 585 19.07 -7.89 -34.51
N LEU A 586 20.09 -7.60 -33.69
CA LEU A 586 21.26 -6.82 -34.11
C LEU A 586 22.50 -7.52 -33.54
N ALA A 587 23.24 -8.16 -34.45
CA ALA A 587 24.54 -8.75 -34.21
C ALA A 587 25.59 -7.65 -34.09
N TRP A 588 26.50 -7.78 -33.13
CA TRP A 588 27.75 -7.02 -33.07
C TRP A 588 28.93 -7.99 -32.85
N PRO A 589 30.10 -7.72 -33.45
CA PRO A 589 31.17 -8.70 -33.62
C PRO A 589 32.12 -8.79 -32.40
N MET A 590 32.70 -9.97 -32.20
CA MET A 590 33.69 -10.28 -31.16
C MET A 590 35.04 -9.59 -31.46
N PRO A 591 35.79 -9.09 -30.45
CA PRO A 591 37.17 -8.67 -30.62
C PRO A 591 38.13 -9.86 -30.59
N SER A 592 39.00 -9.96 -31.59
CA SER A 592 40.13 -10.87 -31.63
C SER A 592 41.21 -10.44 -30.65
N TRP A 593 41.71 -11.39 -29.87
CA TRP A 593 42.92 -11.25 -29.07
C TRP A 593 44.15 -11.33 -29.97
N GLN A 594 44.97 -10.26 -29.97
CA GLN A 594 46.43 -10.29 -30.08
C GLN A 594 46.99 -9.12 -29.28
#